data_AF-A0A8T1X9Y1-F1
#
_entry.id   AF-A0A8T1X9Y1-F1
#
_cell.length_a   1.000
_cell.length_b   1.000
_cell.length_c   1.000
_cell.angle_alpha   90.00
_cell.angle_beta   90.00
_cell.angle_gamma   90.00
#
_symmetry.space_group_name_H-M   'P 1'
#
loop_
_entity.id
_entity.type
_entity.pdbx_description
1 polymer ?
#
loop_
_entity_poly.entity_id
_entity_poly.type
_entity_poly.pdbx_seq_one_letter_code
_entity_poly.pdbx_strand_id
1 'polypeptide(L)'
;MSLAFLAKKSWHTANLRNVEKVWIAEQKHAAEEKKVAELRKNIEEERQLQELRQLQAAQGNKAAATERVDWMYEGPSAAREKTAEEFLLGKEYKGEDEKAAKGDVDLSTTTKYGSLALSKATLPANDAFQRLNEDPMMLIRKRQQAAREQVLKNPVKMNRIKAKVDSLLEDKKARKKAKKAAKKEKKHARREEKRRLKKKRKHSIDGSDDSGASEDEEKDSHRYRDHHSKRHRGDHRRSPLPREAKRLEEEECQRKLGKSSRAKSRELTDEEKKRMAEQMVEDARQREEYIAKRATLKKEELDKREKEVTDNNPEFLRKLHSEAYLDGESNMGDRLRRNKHYIQRNADSANFLSK
;
A
#
# COMPACT_ATOMS: atom_id res chain seq x y z
N MET A 1 42.59 -22.65 -5.70
CA MET A 1 41.39 -23.17 -5.00
C MET A 1 40.17 -22.49 -5.60
N SER A 2 39.19 -23.23 -6.09
CA SER A 2 38.07 -22.67 -6.87
C SER A 2 37.06 -21.93 -6.00
N LEU A 3 36.56 -20.79 -6.48
CA LEU A 3 35.55 -19.94 -5.82
C LEU A 3 34.14 -20.56 -5.80
N ALA A 4 34.00 -21.82 -6.22
CA ALA A 4 32.72 -22.52 -6.37
C ALA A 4 31.91 -22.61 -5.07
N PHE A 5 32.55 -22.52 -3.91
CA PHE A 5 31.86 -22.49 -2.61
C PHE A 5 31.01 -21.22 -2.42
N LEU A 6 31.31 -20.12 -3.10
CA LEU A 6 30.53 -18.88 -3.02
C LEU A 6 29.12 -19.06 -3.60
N ALA A 7 28.95 -19.88 -4.64
CA ALA A 7 27.64 -20.14 -5.27
C ALA A 7 26.66 -20.86 -4.33
N LYS A 8 27.18 -21.55 -3.30
CA LYS A 8 26.36 -22.16 -2.24
C LYS A 8 25.84 -21.13 -1.22
N LYS A 9 26.39 -19.91 -1.18
CA LYS A 9 25.97 -18.85 -0.26
C LYS A 9 24.68 -18.20 -0.76
N SER A 10 23.77 -17.88 0.15
CA SER A 10 22.43 -17.36 -0.18
C SER A 10 22.41 -15.96 -0.78
N TRP A 11 23.48 -15.18 -0.62
CA TRP A 11 23.60 -13.81 -1.09
C TRP A 11 24.36 -13.69 -2.42
N HIS A 12 25.03 -14.74 -2.87
CA HIS A 12 25.84 -14.67 -4.08
C HIS A 12 24.97 -14.70 -5.34
N THR A 13 25.31 -13.90 -6.34
CA THR A 13 24.56 -13.73 -7.60
C THR A 13 24.54 -15.01 -8.43
N ALA A 14 25.62 -15.80 -8.42
CA ALA A 14 25.70 -17.08 -9.11
C ALA A 14 24.90 -18.22 -8.45
N ASN A 15 24.25 -17.96 -7.31
CA ASN A 15 23.35 -18.95 -6.71
C ASN A 15 22.10 -19.12 -7.57
N LEU A 16 21.76 -20.35 -7.97
CA LEU A 16 20.59 -20.67 -8.80
C LEU A 16 19.29 -20.01 -8.33
N ARG A 17 19.07 -19.91 -7.02
CA ARG A 17 17.87 -19.27 -6.45
C ARG A 17 17.84 -17.75 -6.65
N ASN A 18 19.00 -17.12 -6.74
CA ASN A 18 19.11 -15.68 -6.98
C ASN A 18 19.02 -15.40 -8.48
N VAL A 19 19.64 -16.23 -9.31
CA VAL A 19 19.48 -16.19 -10.77
C VAL A 19 18.00 -16.33 -11.15
N GLU A 20 17.28 -17.28 -10.55
CA GLU A 20 15.84 -17.46 -10.77
C GLU A 20 15.03 -16.22 -10.37
N LYS A 21 15.34 -15.59 -9.23
CA LYS A 21 14.66 -14.36 -8.80
C LYS A 21 14.91 -13.19 -9.76
N VAL A 22 16.15 -13.03 -10.21
CA VAL A 22 16.51 -11.99 -11.18
C VAL A 22 15.78 -12.24 -12.49
N TRP A 23 15.78 -13.48 -12.99
CA TRP A 23 15.05 -13.86 -14.20
C TRP A 23 13.53 -13.57 -14.11
N ILE A 24 12.90 -13.89 -12.97
CA ILE A 24 11.48 -13.56 -12.74
C ILE A 24 11.27 -12.03 -12.72
N ALA A 25 12.19 -11.28 -12.12
CA ALA A 25 12.12 -9.82 -12.08
C ALA A 25 12.27 -9.21 -13.48
N GLU A 26 13.24 -9.69 -14.26
CA GLU A 26 13.46 -9.28 -15.65
C GLU A 26 12.25 -9.61 -16.52
N GLN A 27 11.64 -10.79 -16.37
CA GLN A 27 10.46 -11.17 -17.12
C GLN A 27 9.25 -10.28 -16.79
N LYS A 28 9.08 -9.89 -15.51
CA LYS A 28 8.04 -8.93 -15.10
C LYS A 28 8.32 -7.54 -15.66
N HIS A 29 9.56 -7.07 -15.58
CA HIS A 29 9.97 -5.78 -16.12
C HIS A 29 9.72 -5.71 -17.62
N ALA A 30 10.11 -6.73 -18.38
CA ALA A 30 9.85 -6.81 -19.81
C ALA A 30 8.34 -6.81 -20.15
N ALA A 31 7.50 -7.42 -19.31
CA ALA A 31 6.05 -7.38 -19.49
C ALA A 31 5.47 -5.99 -19.18
N GLU A 32 6.02 -5.28 -18.21
CA GLU A 32 5.64 -3.90 -17.88
C GLU A 32 6.08 -2.93 -18.97
N GLU A 33 7.31 -3.06 -19.48
CA GLU A 33 7.83 -2.26 -20.60
C GLU A 33 6.98 -2.40 -21.86
N LYS A 34 6.53 -3.62 -22.19
CA LYS A 34 5.62 -3.85 -23.31
C LYS A 34 4.29 -3.10 -23.14
N LYS A 35 3.69 -3.17 -21.94
CA LYS A 35 2.45 -2.43 -21.64
C LYS A 35 2.66 -0.92 -21.71
N VAL A 36 3.78 -0.43 -21.20
CA VAL A 36 4.13 1.00 -21.26
C VAL A 36 4.35 1.43 -22.71
N ALA A 37 4.98 0.60 -23.54
CA ALA A 37 5.17 0.89 -24.97
C ALA A 37 3.83 0.93 -25.72
N GLU A 38 2.91 0.00 -25.45
CA GLU A 38 1.55 0.03 -25.99
C GLU A 38 0.80 1.30 -25.59
N LEU A 39 0.86 1.69 -24.31
CA LEU A 39 0.24 2.93 -23.84
C LEU A 39 0.86 4.17 -24.47
N ARG A 40 2.19 4.22 -24.62
CA ARG A 40 2.88 5.31 -25.33
C ARG A 40 2.44 5.41 -26.78
N LYS A 41 2.26 4.28 -27.45
CA LYS A 41 1.75 4.23 -28.82
C LYS A 41 0.33 4.80 -28.89
N ASN A 42 -0.56 4.41 -27.98
CA ASN A 42 -1.93 4.94 -27.93
C ASN A 42 -1.95 6.45 -27.69
N ILE A 43 -1.11 6.98 -26.77
CA ILE A 43 -1.00 8.42 -26.53
C ILE A 43 -0.51 9.16 -27.78
N GLU A 44 0.44 8.58 -28.51
CA GLU A 44 0.93 9.20 -29.75
C GLU A 44 -0.15 9.19 -30.85
N GLU A 45 -0.92 8.10 -30.97
CA GLU A 45 -2.07 8.02 -31.89
C GLU A 45 -3.16 9.05 -31.52
N GLU A 46 -3.49 9.18 -30.22
CA GLU A 46 -4.41 10.20 -29.73
C GLU A 46 -3.91 11.62 -30.02
N ARG A 47 -2.60 11.86 -29.86
CA ARG A 47 -1.97 13.15 -30.17
C ARG A 47 -2.04 13.48 -31.66
N GLN A 48 -1.78 12.50 -32.53
CA GLN A 48 -1.90 12.66 -33.99
C GLN A 48 -3.34 12.98 -34.40
N LEU A 49 -4.32 12.30 -33.81
CA LEU A 49 -5.74 12.58 -34.03
C LEU A 49 -6.12 13.99 -33.56
N GLN A 50 -5.60 14.40 -32.40
CA GLN A 50 -5.82 15.75 -31.88
C GLN A 50 -5.21 16.83 -32.79
N GLU A 51 -3.99 16.60 -33.31
CA GLU A 51 -3.33 17.51 -34.24
C GLU A 51 -4.12 17.63 -35.56
N LEU A 52 -4.58 16.51 -36.12
CA LEU A 52 -5.44 16.52 -37.31
C LEU A 52 -6.75 17.28 -37.06
N ARG A 53 -7.36 17.09 -35.88
CA ARG A 53 -8.58 17.82 -35.48
C ARG A 53 -8.32 19.32 -35.36
N GLN A 54 -7.19 19.73 -34.79
CA GLN A 54 -6.78 21.13 -34.72
C GLN A 54 -6.56 21.73 -36.11
N LEU A 55 -5.91 21.01 -37.02
CA LEU A 55 -5.73 21.44 -38.41
C LEU A 55 -7.08 21.59 -39.15
N GLN A 56 -8.01 20.64 -38.98
CA GLN A 56 -9.37 20.74 -39.54
C GLN A 56 -10.16 21.92 -38.98
N ALA A 57 -10.02 22.20 -37.68
CA ALA A 57 -10.62 23.36 -37.04
C ALA A 57 -10.05 24.67 -37.59
N ALA A 58 -8.72 24.75 -37.77
CA ALA A 58 -8.04 25.89 -38.37
C ALA A 58 -8.44 26.14 -39.84
N GLN A 59 -8.77 25.07 -40.58
CA GLN A 59 -9.35 25.15 -41.93
C GLN A 59 -10.84 25.55 -41.95
N GLY A 60 -11.47 25.78 -40.80
CA GLY A 60 -12.83 26.31 -40.68
C GLY A 60 -13.92 25.28 -40.42
N ASN A 61 -13.59 24.01 -40.18
CA ASN A 61 -14.59 22.99 -39.85
C ASN A 61 -15.05 23.12 -38.39
N LYS A 62 -16.18 23.82 -38.18
CA LYS A 62 -16.73 24.15 -36.85
C LYS A 62 -17.03 22.92 -35.98
N ALA A 63 -17.32 21.77 -36.59
CA ALA A 63 -17.57 20.51 -35.86
C ALA A 63 -16.30 19.91 -35.23
N ALA A 64 -15.12 20.13 -35.86
CA ALA A 64 -13.83 19.72 -35.33
C ALA A 64 -13.34 20.67 -34.22
N ALA A 65 -13.72 21.96 -34.31
CA ALA A 65 -13.35 23.01 -33.35
C ALA A 65 -14.02 22.89 -31.98
N THR A 66 -15.21 22.28 -31.91
CA THR A 66 -15.81 21.96 -30.60
C THR A 66 -15.03 20.81 -29.98
N GLU A 67 -14.31 21.03 -28.88
CA GLU A 67 -13.75 19.98 -28.01
C GLU A 67 -14.92 19.20 -27.35
N ARG A 68 -15.63 18.43 -28.16
CA ARG A 68 -16.66 17.52 -27.66
C ARG A 68 -15.93 16.40 -26.92
N VAL A 69 -16.37 16.17 -25.70
CA VAL A 69 -15.83 15.16 -24.80
C VAL A 69 -16.30 13.79 -25.27
N ASP A 70 -15.65 13.24 -26.30
CA ASP A 70 -16.12 12.04 -26.99
C ASP A 70 -16.16 10.81 -26.06
N TRP A 71 -15.29 10.75 -25.03
CA TRP A 71 -15.34 9.71 -23.99
C TRP A 71 -16.65 9.71 -23.17
N MET A 72 -17.35 10.84 -23.09
CA MET A 72 -18.64 10.98 -22.41
C MET A 72 -19.81 10.50 -23.29
N TYR A 73 -19.67 10.62 -24.62
CA TYR A 73 -20.71 10.26 -25.58
C TYR A 73 -20.53 8.85 -26.16
N GLU A 74 -19.32 8.27 -26.18
CA GLU A 74 -19.05 6.89 -26.66
C GLU A 74 -19.49 5.77 -25.69
N GLY A 75 -20.35 6.07 -24.72
CA GLY A 75 -20.97 5.06 -23.87
C GLY A 75 -21.84 4.05 -24.66
N PRO A 76 -22.38 3.00 -24.03
CA PRO A 76 -23.20 1.97 -24.67
C PRO A 76 -24.40 2.50 -25.48
N SER A 77 -24.82 3.74 -25.22
CA SER A 77 -25.86 4.43 -25.98
C SER A 77 -25.39 4.90 -27.37
N ALA A 78 -24.14 5.34 -27.56
CA ALA A 78 -23.63 5.70 -28.89
C ALA A 78 -23.36 4.49 -29.78
N ALA A 79 -23.10 3.31 -29.19
CA ALA A 79 -23.08 2.06 -29.95
C ALA A 79 -24.46 1.76 -30.57
N ARG A 80 -25.56 2.11 -29.87
CA ARG A 80 -26.93 1.99 -30.39
C ARG A 80 -27.23 3.03 -31.47
N GLU A 81 -26.73 4.25 -31.35
CA GLU A 81 -26.88 5.28 -32.39
C GLU A 81 -26.20 4.86 -33.70
N LYS A 82 -24.98 4.30 -33.64
CA LYS A 82 -24.29 3.74 -34.82
C LYS A 82 -25.10 2.62 -35.49
N THR A 83 -25.69 1.70 -34.70
CA THR A 83 -26.57 0.65 -35.26
C THR A 83 -27.89 1.19 -35.83
N ALA A 84 -28.40 2.30 -35.30
CA ALA A 84 -29.63 2.93 -35.77
C ALA A 84 -29.42 3.71 -37.07
N GLU A 85 -28.29 4.41 -37.21
CA GLU A 85 -27.89 5.08 -38.45
C GLU A 85 -27.59 4.08 -39.57
N GLU A 86 -26.96 2.94 -39.27
CA GLU A 86 -26.74 1.86 -40.24
C GLU A 86 -28.05 1.20 -40.70
N PHE A 87 -29.04 1.10 -39.82
CA PHE A 87 -30.37 0.61 -40.14
C PHE A 87 -31.16 1.59 -41.02
N LEU A 88 -31.06 2.90 -40.74
CA LEU A 88 -31.61 3.96 -41.59
C LEU A 88 -30.94 4.00 -42.97
N LEU A 89 -29.69 3.55 -43.08
CA LEU A 89 -28.97 3.38 -44.34
C LEU A 89 -29.32 2.07 -45.09
N GLY A 90 -30.29 1.29 -44.59
CA GLY A 90 -30.84 0.11 -45.27
C GLY A 90 -30.10 -1.19 -45.01
N LYS A 91 -29.16 -1.25 -44.05
CA LYS A 91 -28.59 -2.54 -43.60
C LYS A 91 -29.57 -3.25 -42.67
N GLU A 92 -29.78 -4.55 -42.89
CA GLU A 92 -30.72 -5.35 -42.10
C GLU A 92 -30.33 -5.38 -40.61
N TYR A 93 -31.29 -5.06 -39.75
CA TYR A 93 -31.13 -5.13 -38.30
C TYR A 93 -30.99 -6.58 -37.85
N LYS A 94 -29.77 -7.00 -37.51
CA LYS A 94 -29.53 -8.29 -36.86
C LYS A 94 -29.76 -8.15 -35.36
N GLY A 95 -30.98 -8.44 -34.92
CA GLY A 95 -31.41 -8.39 -33.51
C GLY A 95 -30.80 -9.48 -32.62
N GLU A 96 -29.48 -9.65 -32.63
CA GLU A 96 -28.79 -10.60 -31.71
C GLU A 96 -28.74 -10.10 -30.27
N ASP A 97 -28.92 -8.80 -30.02
CA ASP A 97 -28.84 -8.22 -28.67
C ASP A 97 -30.16 -8.31 -27.88
N GLU A 98 -31.29 -8.67 -28.50
CA GLU A 98 -32.57 -8.81 -27.78
C GLU A 98 -32.60 -10.03 -26.84
N LYS A 99 -31.76 -11.05 -27.08
CA LYS A 99 -31.77 -12.27 -26.24
C LYS A 99 -31.11 -12.09 -24.87
N ALA A 100 -30.43 -10.96 -24.62
CA ALA A 100 -29.96 -10.61 -23.28
C ALA A 100 -31.01 -9.86 -22.43
N ALA A 101 -32.16 -9.49 -23.01
CA ALA A 101 -33.17 -8.65 -22.36
C ALA A 101 -34.52 -9.35 -22.12
N LYS A 102 -34.62 -10.68 -22.25
CA LYS A 102 -35.78 -11.47 -21.79
C LYS A 102 -35.62 -11.92 -20.33
N GLY A 103 -35.23 -11.00 -19.46
CA GLY A 103 -35.36 -11.13 -18.01
C GLY A 103 -36.49 -10.24 -17.55
N ASP A 104 -37.70 -10.79 -17.51
CA ASP A 104 -38.89 -10.33 -16.78
C ASP A 104 -38.86 -8.85 -16.35
N VAL A 105 -39.19 -7.96 -17.28
CA VAL A 105 -39.42 -6.54 -16.99
C VAL A 105 -40.91 -6.29 -17.15
N ASP A 106 -41.61 -6.26 -16.03
CA ASP A 106 -43.00 -5.81 -15.92
C ASP A 106 -43.17 -4.44 -16.60
N LEU A 107 -43.76 -4.47 -17.80
CA LEU A 107 -44.01 -3.33 -18.68
C LEU A 107 -45.08 -2.35 -18.11
N SER A 108 -45.58 -2.60 -16.90
CA SER A 108 -46.51 -1.73 -16.18
C SER A 108 -45.83 -0.65 -15.34
N THR A 109 -44.49 -0.69 -15.19
CA THR A 109 -43.74 0.29 -14.40
C THR A 109 -43.04 1.35 -15.24
N THR A 110 -42.91 1.14 -16.55
CA THR A 110 -42.15 2.00 -17.47
C THR A 110 -43.00 3.07 -18.19
N THR A 111 -44.32 2.99 -18.15
CA THR A 111 -45.22 4.03 -18.72
C THR A 111 -45.35 5.30 -17.86
N LYS A 112 -44.72 5.36 -16.69
CA LYS A 112 -44.70 6.58 -15.85
C LYS A 112 -43.60 7.57 -16.19
N TYR A 113 -42.65 7.20 -17.06
CA TYR A 113 -41.50 8.04 -17.39
C TYR A 113 -41.65 8.83 -18.70
N GLY A 114 -42.64 8.51 -19.54
CA GLY A 114 -42.91 9.25 -20.77
C GLY A 114 -43.69 10.56 -20.57
N SER A 115 -44.50 10.66 -19.51
CA SER A 115 -45.34 11.83 -19.23
C SER A 115 -44.80 12.76 -18.13
N LEU A 116 -43.80 12.31 -17.34
CA LEU A 116 -43.21 13.10 -16.25
C LEU A 116 -42.02 13.96 -16.71
N ALA A 117 -41.49 13.71 -17.91
CA ALA A 117 -40.39 14.50 -18.49
C ALA A 117 -40.84 15.91 -18.92
N LEU A 118 -42.16 16.17 -19.01
CA LEU A 118 -42.69 17.47 -19.42
C LEU A 118 -43.13 18.36 -18.24
N SER A 119 -43.23 17.82 -17.01
CA SER A 119 -43.76 18.55 -15.85
C SER A 119 -42.77 18.79 -14.70
N LYS A 120 -41.49 18.43 -14.86
CA LYS A 120 -40.49 18.48 -13.77
C LYS A 120 -39.72 19.80 -13.66
N ALA A 121 -40.36 20.91 -14.02
CA ALA A 121 -39.76 22.25 -13.92
C ALA A 121 -40.01 22.96 -12.58
N THR A 122 -40.67 22.32 -11.58
CA THR A 122 -40.98 23.00 -10.32
C THR A 122 -40.91 22.04 -9.13
N LEU A 123 -39.82 22.11 -8.33
CA LEU A 123 -39.79 22.04 -6.85
C LEU A 123 -38.32 21.91 -6.35
N PRO A 124 -37.76 22.92 -5.64
CA PRO A 124 -36.37 22.95 -5.17
C PRO A 124 -35.95 21.81 -4.22
N ALA A 125 -36.90 21.20 -3.49
CA ALA A 125 -36.61 20.12 -2.54
C ALA A 125 -36.23 18.79 -3.22
N ASN A 126 -36.71 18.57 -4.46
CA ASN A 126 -36.44 17.35 -5.22
C ASN A 126 -35.15 17.46 -6.04
N ASP A 127 -34.65 18.68 -6.24
CA ASP A 127 -33.43 18.97 -6.99
C ASP A 127 -32.19 18.59 -6.16
N ALA A 128 -32.17 18.88 -4.85
CA ALA A 128 -31.10 18.41 -3.96
C ALA A 128 -31.03 16.88 -3.85
N PHE A 129 -32.18 16.20 -3.79
CA PHE A 129 -32.24 14.73 -3.75
C PHE A 129 -31.82 14.10 -5.08
N GLN A 130 -32.17 14.71 -6.22
CA GLN A 130 -31.72 14.26 -7.54
C GLN A 130 -30.22 14.48 -7.69
N ARG A 131 -29.69 15.66 -7.39
CA ARG A 131 -28.24 15.96 -7.44
C ARG A 131 -27.41 14.97 -6.60
N LEU A 132 -27.87 14.62 -5.40
CA LEU A 132 -27.19 13.64 -4.54
C LEU A 132 -27.32 12.19 -5.03
N ASN A 133 -28.37 11.86 -5.77
CA ASN A 133 -28.60 10.49 -6.26
C ASN A 133 -28.08 10.24 -7.67
N GLU A 134 -27.98 11.31 -8.47
CA GLU A 134 -27.45 11.36 -9.83
C GLU A 134 -25.96 11.71 -9.83
N ASP A 135 -25.36 11.98 -8.67
CA ASP A 135 -23.90 12.04 -8.51
C ASP A 135 -23.25 10.72 -9.01
N PRO A 136 -22.28 10.77 -9.93
CA PRO A 136 -21.60 9.60 -10.48
C PRO A 136 -21.00 8.69 -9.40
N MET A 137 -20.51 9.24 -8.29
CA MET A 137 -19.97 8.45 -7.18
C MET A 137 -21.05 7.66 -6.46
N MET A 138 -22.24 8.25 -6.30
CA MET A 138 -23.39 7.56 -5.72
C MET A 138 -23.94 6.48 -6.64
N LEU A 139 -23.93 6.70 -7.96
CA LEU A 139 -24.28 5.68 -8.94
C LEU A 139 -23.34 4.47 -8.89
N ILE A 140 -22.03 4.71 -8.80
CA ILE A 140 -21.02 3.66 -8.64
C ILE A 140 -21.28 2.89 -7.33
N ARG A 141 -21.55 3.58 -6.23
CA ARG A 141 -21.84 2.95 -4.93
C ARG A 141 -23.09 2.09 -4.97
N LYS A 142 -24.18 2.56 -5.59
CA LYS A 142 -25.42 1.78 -5.79
C LYS A 142 -25.15 0.54 -6.64
N ARG A 143 -24.39 0.67 -7.73
CA ARG A 143 -24.01 -0.45 -8.59
C ARG A 143 -23.17 -1.49 -7.84
N GLN A 144 -22.22 -1.04 -7.01
CA GLN A 144 -21.42 -1.92 -6.16
C GLN A 144 -22.29 -2.65 -5.12
N GLN A 145 -23.24 -1.97 -4.49
CA GLN A 145 -24.20 -2.58 -3.55
C GLN A 145 -25.07 -3.62 -4.26
N ALA A 146 -25.64 -3.30 -5.42
CA ALA A 146 -26.44 -4.22 -6.21
C ALA A 146 -25.64 -5.47 -6.64
N ALA A 147 -24.40 -5.29 -7.10
CA ALA A 147 -23.52 -6.42 -7.45
C ALA A 147 -23.19 -7.29 -6.23
N ARG A 148 -22.94 -6.68 -5.07
CA ARG A 148 -22.76 -7.41 -3.81
C ARG A 148 -24.00 -8.22 -3.47
N GLU A 149 -25.18 -7.61 -3.52
CA GLU A 149 -26.44 -8.31 -3.28
C GLU A 149 -26.68 -9.45 -4.26
N GLN A 150 -26.37 -9.28 -5.55
CA GLN A 150 -26.48 -10.36 -6.54
C GLN A 150 -25.58 -11.55 -6.19
N VAL A 151 -24.37 -11.31 -5.68
CA VAL A 151 -23.47 -12.37 -5.20
C VAL A 151 -24.01 -13.02 -3.93
N LEU A 152 -24.61 -12.24 -3.02
CA LEU A 152 -25.24 -12.76 -1.79
C LEU A 152 -26.49 -13.59 -2.10
N LYS A 153 -27.33 -13.12 -3.02
CA LYS A 153 -28.58 -13.75 -3.48
C LYS A 153 -28.31 -15.03 -4.25
N ASN A 154 -27.14 -15.16 -4.90
CA ASN A 154 -26.75 -16.39 -5.59
C ASN A 154 -26.15 -17.42 -4.60
N PRO A 155 -26.88 -18.50 -4.26
CA PRO A 155 -26.44 -19.46 -3.24
C PRO A 155 -25.19 -20.24 -3.67
N VAL A 156 -25.00 -20.51 -4.96
CA VAL A 156 -23.84 -21.24 -5.49
C VAL A 156 -22.57 -20.40 -5.34
N LYS A 157 -22.63 -19.11 -5.72
CA LYS A 157 -21.49 -18.19 -5.55
C LYS A 157 -21.18 -17.96 -4.06
N MET A 158 -22.20 -17.79 -3.24
CA MET A 158 -22.05 -17.67 -1.79
C MET A 158 -21.37 -18.90 -1.17
N ASN A 159 -21.81 -20.11 -1.53
CA ASN A 159 -21.21 -21.35 -1.01
C ASN A 159 -19.75 -21.52 -1.44
N ARG A 160 -19.41 -21.16 -2.69
CA ARG A 160 -18.01 -21.14 -3.16
C ARG A 160 -17.15 -20.14 -2.38
N ILE A 161 -17.69 -18.97 -2.06
CA ILE A 161 -17.00 -17.95 -1.25
C ILE A 161 -16.79 -18.47 0.18
N LYS A 162 -17.83 -19.02 0.81
CA LYS A 162 -17.74 -19.62 2.15
C LYS A 162 -16.69 -20.71 2.22
N ALA A 163 -16.70 -21.67 1.28
CA ALA A 163 -15.71 -22.74 1.22
C ALA A 163 -14.27 -22.24 1.11
N LYS A 164 -14.02 -21.21 0.28
CA LYS A 164 -12.69 -20.57 0.17
C LYS A 164 -12.28 -19.84 1.46
N VAL A 165 -13.22 -19.17 2.12
CA VAL A 165 -12.94 -18.49 3.40
C VAL A 165 -12.58 -19.52 4.46
N ASP A 166 -13.33 -20.62 4.55
CA ASP A 166 -13.07 -21.69 5.51
C ASP A 166 -11.71 -22.35 5.25
N SER A 167 -11.34 -22.63 3.99
CA SER A 167 -10.02 -23.17 3.65
C SER A 167 -8.90 -22.22 4.08
N LEU A 168 -9.02 -20.92 3.80
CA LEU A 168 -8.03 -19.91 4.23
C LEU A 168 -7.92 -19.80 5.75
N LEU A 169 -9.02 -19.96 6.48
CA LEU A 169 -9.01 -19.98 7.94
C LEU A 169 -8.30 -21.22 8.49
N GLU A 170 -8.53 -22.39 7.90
CA GLU A 170 -7.83 -23.62 8.26
C GLU A 170 -6.33 -23.55 7.93
N ASP A 171 -5.95 -23.04 6.77
CA ASP A 171 -4.54 -22.81 6.41
C ASP A 171 -3.86 -21.85 7.40
N LYS A 172 -4.56 -20.78 7.81
CA LYS A 172 -4.06 -19.85 8.82
C LYS A 172 -3.89 -20.52 10.19
N LYS A 173 -4.81 -21.42 10.58
CA LYS A 173 -4.70 -22.21 11.82
C LYS A 173 -3.53 -23.20 11.73
N ALA A 174 -3.39 -23.93 10.61
CA ALA A 174 -2.31 -24.87 10.36
C ALA A 174 -0.94 -24.16 10.40
N ARG A 175 -0.80 -23.02 9.71
CA ARG A 175 0.43 -22.20 9.73
C ARG A 175 0.77 -21.70 11.14
N LYS A 176 -0.23 -21.30 11.93
CA LYS A 176 -0.02 -20.93 13.36
C LYS A 176 0.44 -22.13 14.20
N LYS A 177 -0.13 -23.33 14.00
CA LYS A 177 0.29 -24.56 14.68
C LYS A 177 1.73 -24.95 14.30
N ALA A 178 2.06 -24.95 13.01
CA ALA A 178 3.41 -25.21 12.50
C ALA A 178 4.45 -24.24 13.08
N LYS A 179 4.15 -22.92 13.10
CA LYS A 179 5.03 -21.91 13.72
C LYS A 179 5.27 -22.17 15.21
N LYS A 180 4.25 -22.63 15.95
CA LYS A 180 4.39 -22.99 17.37
C LYS A 180 5.23 -24.27 17.54
N ALA A 181 5.05 -25.28 16.69
CA ALA A 181 5.84 -26.51 16.70
C ALA A 181 7.32 -26.22 16.43
N ALA A 182 7.63 -25.49 15.36
CA ALA A 182 9.00 -25.08 15.02
C ALA A 182 9.68 -24.27 16.13
N LYS A 183 8.94 -23.38 16.82
CA LYS A 183 9.48 -22.64 17.98
C LYS A 183 9.80 -23.55 19.16
N LYS A 184 8.97 -24.58 19.41
CA LYS A 184 9.24 -25.59 20.46
C LYS A 184 10.47 -26.42 20.11
N GLU A 185 10.55 -26.93 18.89
CA GLU A 185 11.68 -27.72 18.40
C GLU A 185 13.00 -26.96 18.51
N LYS A 186 13.04 -25.70 18.05
CA LYS A 186 14.23 -24.83 18.20
C LYS A 186 14.64 -24.64 19.66
N LYS A 187 13.67 -24.55 20.58
CA LYS A 187 13.95 -24.44 22.03
C LYS A 187 14.51 -25.76 22.59
N HIS A 188 13.99 -26.90 22.15
CA HIS A 188 14.50 -28.22 22.54
C HIS A 188 15.93 -28.44 22.02
N ALA A 189 16.19 -28.16 20.74
CA ALA A 189 17.52 -28.25 20.15
C ALA A 189 18.55 -27.38 20.90
N ARG A 190 18.22 -26.12 21.22
CA ARG A 190 19.09 -25.23 22.01
C ARG A 190 19.35 -25.75 23.43
N ARG A 191 18.35 -26.37 24.08
CA ARG A 191 18.50 -26.96 25.42
C ARG A 191 19.40 -28.18 25.38
N GLU A 192 19.25 -29.02 24.36
CA GLU A 192 20.06 -30.22 24.16
C GLU A 192 21.51 -29.87 23.86
N GLU A 193 21.75 -28.90 22.97
CA GLU A 193 23.07 -28.35 22.68
C GLU A 193 23.75 -27.85 23.97
N LYS A 194 23.06 -27.04 24.78
CA LYS A 194 23.58 -26.58 26.07
C LYS A 194 23.91 -27.73 27.02
N ARG A 195 23.12 -28.81 27.00
CA ARG A 195 23.39 -30.02 27.80
C ARG A 195 24.64 -30.76 27.31
N ARG A 196 24.82 -30.87 25.98
CA ARG A 196 26.04 -31.45 25.38
C ARG A 196 27.28 -30.64 25.72
N LEU A 197 27.24 -29.30 25.64
CA LEU A 197 28.36 -28.45 26.05
C LEU A 197 28.71 -28.60 27.54
N LYS A 198 27.70 -28.67 28.43
CA LYS A 198 27.96 -28.92 29.86
C LYS A 198 28.60 -30.28 30.12
N LYS A 199 28.19 -31.33 29.40
CA LYS A 199 28.81 -32.67 29.53
C LYS A 199 30.27 -32.66 29.07
N LYS A 200 30.59 -31.96 27.99
CA LYS A 200 31.98 -31.77 27.53
C LYS A 200 32.86 -31.06 28.57
N ARG A 201 32.35 -30.00 29.22
CA ARG A 201 33.09 -29.27 30.27
C ARG A 201 33.34 -30.08 31.54
N LYS A 202 32.49 -31.07 31.86
CA LYS A 202 32.71 -31.95 33.02
C LYS A 202 33.77 -33.03 32.76
N HIS A 203 33.96 -33.45 31.52
CA HIS A 203 35.00 -34.41 31.16
C HIS A 203 36.40 -33.80 31.03
N SER A 204 36.52 -32.46 31.00
CA SER A 204 37.82 -31.76 30.91
C SER A 204 38.36 -31.31 32.27
N ILE A 205 37.73 -31.68 33.39
CA ILE A 205 38.18 -31.33 34.76
C ILE A 205 38.57 -32.59 35.58
N ASP A 206 38.52 -33.78 34.98
CA ASP A 206 38.84 -35.06 35.61
C ASP A 206 40.24 -35.54 35.21
N GLY A 207 41.20 -34.62 35.21
CA GLY A 207 42.54 -34.89 34.69
C GLY A 207 43.55 -33.88 35.19
N SER A 208 43.58 -33.67 36.51
CA SER A 208 44.73 -33.21 37.29
C SER A 208 44.25 -32.84 38.69
N ASP A 209 44.47 -33.71 39.68
CA ASP A 209 45.08 -33.24 40.92
C ASP A 209 45.76 -34.40 41.65
N ASP A 210 47.04 -34.19 41.87
CA ASP A 210 48.05 -35.04 42.48
C ASP A 210 48.54 -34.26 43.70
N SER A 211 48.40 -34.88 44.88
CA SER A 211 49.16 -34.63 46.11
C SER A 211 49.20 -33.20 46.73
N GLY A 212 48.79 -33.08 48.01
CA GLY A 212 49.08 -31.88 48.79
C GLY A 212 48.33 -31.76 50.10
N ALA A 213 48.71 -32.57 51.10
CA ALA A 213 48.36 -32.35 52.49
C ALA A 213 49.15 -31.16 53.06
N SER A 214 48.50 -30.22 53.74
CA SER A 214 49.06 -29.42 54.83
C SER A 214 47.95 -28.66 55.56
N GLU A 215 47.88 -28.91 56.85
CA GLU A 215 47.22 -28.08 57.86
C GLU A 215 47.92 -26.70 57.92
N ASP A 216 47.16 -25.62 58.13
CA ASP A 216 47.62 -24.52 58.99
C ASP A 216 46.44 -23.61 59.40
N GLU A 217 46.47 -23.18 60.65
CA GLU A 217 45.44 -22.40 61.35
C GLU A 217 45.61 -20.87 61.22
N GLU A 218 44.57 -20.15 61.67
CA GLU A 218 44.53 -18.75 62.13
C GLU A 218 44.78 -17.60 61.13
N LYS A 219 43.76 -16.76 60.89
CA LYS A 219 43.50 -15.55 61.71
C LYS A 219 42.28 -14.73 61.29
N ASP A 220 41.61 -14.27 62.33
CA ASP A 220 40.46 -13.39 62.46
C ASP A 220 40.63 -11.97 61.86
N SER A 221 39.56 -11.39 61.27
CA SER A 221 39.05 -10.08 61.71
C SER A 221 37.67 -9.73 61.12
N HIS A 222 36.74 -9.60 62.04
CA HIS A 222 35.37 -9.11 61.95
C HIS A 222 35.14 -7.81 61.14
N ARG A 223 34.01 -7.78 60.41
CA ARG A 223 33.05 -6.65 60.45
C ARG A 223 31.61 -7.15 60.32
N TYR A 224 30.98 -7.35 61.47
CA TYR A 224 29.54 -7.41 61.63
C TYR A 224 28.94 -6.01 61.44
N ARG A 225 27.91 -5.86 60.60
CA ARG A 225 26.86 -4.87 60.90
C ARG A 225 25.50 -5.20 60.27
N ASP A 226 24.59 -5.51 61.21
CA ASP A 226 23.15 -5.25 61.23
C ASP A 226 22.17 -6.03 60.33
N HIS A 227 21.49 -6.94 61.04
CA HIS A 227 20.10 -7.30 60.85
C HIS A 227 19.18 -6.07 60.77
N HIS A 228 18.37 -5.98 59.73
CA HIS A 228 17.01 -5.47 59.87
C HIS A 228 15.99 -6.40 59.23
N SER A 229 15.30 -7.10 60.12
CA SER A 229 14.05 -7.80 59.90
C SER A 229 12.99 -6.88 59.32
N LYS A 230 12.43 -7.23 58.16
CA LYS A 230 11.01 -6.98 57.90
C LYS A 230 10.31 -8.30 57.64
N ARG A 231 9.69 -8.78 58.72
CA ARG A 231 8.52 -9.65 58.66
C ARG A 231 7.51 -9.05 57.69
N HIS A 232 7.30 -9.69 56.55
CA HIS A 232 5.95 -9.83 56.02
C HIS A 232 5.59 -11.31 56.04
N ARG A 233 4.85 -11.69 57.10
CA ARG A 233 3.91 -12.79 57.04
C ARG A 233 2.99 -12.51 55.85
N GLY A 234 2.92 -13.44 54.90
CA GLY A 234 2.14 -13.26 53.69
C GLY A 234 2.04 -14.55 52.89
N ASP A 235 1.32 -15.51 53.47
CA ASP A 235 0.41 -16.42 52.76
C ASP A 235 0.98 -17.30 51.61
N HIS A 236 1.10 -18.59 51.91
CA HIS A 236 1.22 -19.66 50.91
C HIS A 236 -0.07 -19.78 50.08
N ARG A 237 -0.34 -18.85 49.17
CA ARG A 237 -1.36 -19.02 48.13
C ARG A 237 -0.74 -19.48 46.82
N ARG A 238 -0.70 -20.80 46.68
CA ARG A 238 -0.97 -21.58 45.46
C ARG A 238 -0.88 -20.74 44.17
N SER A 239 0.30 -20.72 43.56
CA SER A 239 0.50 -20.15 42.22
C SER A 239 -0.53 -20.74 41.25
N PRO A 240 -1.30 -19.91 40.52
CA PRO A 240 -2.28 -20.40 39.57
C PRO A 240 -1.60 -21.28 38.52
N LEU A 241 -2.22 -22.41 38.19
CA LEU A 241 -1.69 -23.33 37.17
C LEU A 241 -1.41 -22.54 35.87
N PRO A 242 -0.48 -22.97 34.99
CA PRO A 242 -0.13 -22.23 33.76
C PRO A 242 -1.31 -21.89 32.84
N ARG A 243 -2.46 -22.53 33.06
CA ARG A 243 -3.73 -22.32 32.37
C ARG A 243 -4.51 -21.10 32.90
N GLU A 244 -4.39 -20.80 34.19
CA GLU A 244 -5.04 -19.65 34.85
C GLU A 244 -4.25 -18.36 34.63
N ALA A 245 -2.91 -18.41 34.71
CA ALA A 245 -2.07 -17.26 34.37
C ALA A 245 -2.30 -16.79 32.92
N LYS A 246 -2.53 -17.73 32.01
CA LYS A 246 -2.83 -17.43 30.60
C LYS A 246 -4.25 -16.90 30.40
N ARG A 247 -5.19 -17.31 31.25
CA ARG A 247 -6.56 -16.79 31.27
C ARG A 247 -6.56 -15.33 31.75
N LEU A 248 -5.80 -15.04 32.80
CA LEU A 248 -5.59 -13.68 33.30
C LEU A 248 -4.88 -12.79 32.27
N GLU A 249 -3.88 -13.32 31.56
CA GLU A 249 -3.18 -12.60 30.49
C GLU A 249 -4.10 -12.36 29.26
N GLU A 250 -4.99 -13.31 28.94
CA GLU A 250 -6.04 -13.12 27.92
C GLU A 250 -7.10 -12.11 28.36
N GLU A 251 -7.52 -12.11 29.63
CA GLU A 251 -8.43 -11.12 30.22
C GLU A 251 -7.81 -9.72 30.26
N GLU A 252 -6.52 -9.62 30.59
CA GLU A 252 -5.77 -8.36 30.55
C GLU A 252 -5.59 -7.85 29.12
N CYS A 253 -5.35 -8.75 28.16
CA CYS A 253 -5.34 -8.42 26.74
C CYS A 253 -6.74 -7.99 26.25
N GLN A 254 -7.83 -8.58 26.75
CA GLN A 254 -9.18 -8.15 26.42
C GLN A 254 -9.52 -6.78 27.02
N ARG A 255 -9.05 -6.46 28.24
CA ARG A 255 -9.12 -5.10 28.81
C ARG A 255 -8.37 -4.09 27.96
N LYS A 256 -7.15 -4.42 27.52
CA LYS A 256 -6.30 -3.54 26.68
C LYS A 256 -6.83 -3.38 25.24
N LEU A 257 -7.56 -4.36 24.71
CA LEU A 257 -8.13 -4.34 23.36
C LEU A 257 -9.53 -3.69 23.28
N GLY A 258 -10.05 -3.12 24.38
CA GLY A 258 -11.33 -2.40 24.37
C GLY A 258 -12.54 -3.27 23.99
N LYS A 259 -12.39 -4.59 23.96
CA LYS A 259 -13.47 -5.55 23.67
C LYS A 259 -14.10 -5.99 24.98
N SER A 260 -14.56 -5.00 25.74
CA SER A 260 -15.50 -5.26 26.82
C SER A 260 -16.81 -5.70 26.17
N SER A 261 -17.18 -6.95 26.42
CA SER A 261 -18.55 -7.40 26.25
C SER A 261 -19.46 -6.46 27.03
N ARG A 262 -20.20 -5.62 26.31
CA ARG A 262 -21.37 -4.89 26.82
C ARG A 262 -21.05 -4.04 28.05
N ALA A 263 -20.21 -3.02 27.86
CA ALA A 263 -20.28 -1.84 28.71
C ALA A 263 -21.73 -1.34 28.65
N LYS A 264 -22.43 -1.38 29.79
CA LYS A 264 -23.70 -0.69 29.99
C LYS A 264 -23.43 0.76 29.61
N SER A 265 -23.97 1.20 28.48
CA SER A 265 -23.75 2.55 27.97
C SER A 265 -24.31 3.52 29.00
N ARG A 266 -23.43 4.06 29.83
CA ARG A 266 -23.74 5.30 30.52
C ARG A 266 -23.76 6.34 29.41
N GLU A 267 -24.95 6.81 29.07
CA GLU A 267 -25.10 7.89 28.11
C GLU A 267 -24.38 9.10 28.69
N LEU A 268 -23.25 9.46 28.09
CA LEU A 268 -22.52 10.67 28.43
C LEU A 268 -23.45 11.85 28.14
N THR A 269 -23.47 12.81 29.05
CA THR A 269 -24.18 14.07 28.83
C THR A 269 -23.57 14.80 27.64
N ASP A 270 -24.34 15.64 26.96
CA ASP A 270 -23.87 16.29 25.74
C ASP A 270 -22.69 17.25 25.98
N GLU A 271 -22.54 17.75 27.21
CA GLU A 271 -21.39 18.54 27.63
C GLU A 271 -20.12 17.68 27.77
N GLU A 272 -20.23 16.47 28.31
CA GLU A 272 -19.10 15.53 28.41
C GLU A 272 -18.64 15.06 27.03
N LYS A 273 -19.58 14.86 26.09
CA LYS A 273 -19.24 14.52 24.70
C LYS A 273 -18.48 15.65 24.01
N LYS A 274 -18.88 16.91 24.23
CA LYS A 274 -18.18 18.08 23.66
C LYS A 274 -16.75 18.18 24.20
N ARG A 275 -16.57 18.07 25.52
CA ARG A 275 -15.22 18.08 26.13
C ARG A 275 -14.34 16.95 25.63
N MET A 276 -14.92 15.76 25.45
CA MET A 276 -14.16 14.62 24.90
C MET A 276 -13.81 14.81 23.43
N ALA A 277 -14.70 15.38 22.63
CA ALA A 277 -14.41 15.74 21.24
C ALA A 277 -13.31 16.79 21.14
N GLU A 278 -13.34 17.82 21.99
CA GLU A 278 -12.29 18.85 22.07
C GLU A 278 -10.93 18.24 22.44
N GLN A 279 -10.89 17.33 23.42
CA GLN A 279 -9.67 16.61 23.78
C GLN A 279 -9.14 15.74 22.62
N MET A 280 -10.03 15.08 21.88
CA MET A 280 -9.63 14.30 20.69
C MET A 280 -9.07 15.19 19.58
N VAL A 281 -9.59 16.40 19.41
CA VAL A 281 -9.07 17.38 18.44
C VAL A 281 -7.69 17.88 18.86
N GLU A 282 -7.49 18.17 20.14
CA GLU A 282 -6.19 18.64 20.65
C GLU A 282 -5.12 17.54 20.56
N ASP A 283 -5.45 16.29 20.89
CA ASP A 283 -4.53 15.15 20.74
C ASP A 283 -4.20 14.88 19.26
N ALA A 284 -5.18 15.02 18.36
CA ALA A 284 -4.95 14.93 16.92
C ALA A 284 -3.98 16.02 16.44
N ARG A 285 -4.14 17.25 16.92
CA ARG A 285 -3.26 18.39 16.58
C ARG A 285 -1.84 18.16 17.07
N GLN A 286 -1.65 17.72 18.32
CA GLN A 286 -0.33 17.38 18.86
C GLN A 286 0.36 16.28 18.06
N ARG A 287 -0.41 15.29 17.59
CA ARG A 287 0.10 14.22 16.75
C ARG A 287 0.51 14.71 15.36
N GLU A 288 -0.26 15.58 14.73
CA GLU A 288 0.09 16.20 13.45
C GLU A 288 1.36 17.05 13.56
N GLU A 289 1.49 17.85 14.62
CA GLU A 289 2.72 18.60 14.89
C GLU A 289 3.95 17.70 15.10
N TYR A 290 3.79 16.58 15.81
CA TYR A 290 4.86 15.60 15.97
C TYR A 290 5.28 14.98 14.62
N ILE A 291 4.30 14.65 13.77
CA ILE A 291 4.57 14.12 12.42
C ILE A 291 5.29 15.16 11.57
N ALA A 292 4.85 16.43 11.61
CA ALA A 292 5.48 17.53 10.90
C ALA A 292 6.94 17.74 11.35
N LYS A 293 7.19 17.81 12.66
CA LYS A 293 8.56 17.92 13.22
C LYS A 293 9.46 16.75 12.81
N ARG A 294 8.92 15.54 12.74
CA ARG A 294 9.68 14.38 12.26
C ARG A 294 9.97 14.46 10.75
N ALA A 295 9.05 14.99 9.97
CA ALA A 295 9.24 15.20 8.54
C ALA A 295 10.30 16.29 8.26
N THR A 296 10.31 17.38 9.01
CA THR A 296 11.33 18.44 8.87
C THR A 296 12.71 17.92 9.25
N LEU A 297 12.85 17.18 10.35
CA LEU A 297 14.12 16.55 10.74
C LEU A 297 14.66 15.60 9.65
N LYS A 298 13.78 14.82 9.03
CA LYS A 298 14.17 13.93 7.92
C LYS A 298 14.61 14.71 6.68
N LYS A 299 13.96 15.86 6.40
CA LYS A 299 14.36 16.75 5.30
C LYS A 299 15.74 17.36 5.56
N GLU A 300 15.98 17.86 6.77
CA GLU A 300 17.29 18.39 7.16
C GLU A 300 18.41 17.33 7.10
N GLU A 301 18.10 16.08 7.44
CA GLU A 301 19.04 14.96 7.30
C GLU A 301 19.39 14.67 5.83
N LEU A 302 18.39 14.72 4.93
CA LEU A 302 18.60 14.59 3.50
C LEU A 302 19.42 15.76 2.94
N ASP A 303 19.08 17.00 3.30
CA ASP A 303 19.80 18.20 2.86
C ASP A 303 21.28 18.16 3.31
N LYS A 304 21.56 17.66 4.52
CA LYS A 304 22.95 17.46 4.99
C LYS A 304 23.68 16.40 4.16
N ARG A 305 23.04 15.28 3.86
CA ARG A 305 23.62 14.22 3.04
C ARG A 305 23.88 14.69 1.61
N GLU A 306 22.99 15.50 1.04
CA GLU A 306 23.20 16.13 -0.26
C GLU A 306 24.40 17.08 -0.23
N LYS A 307 24.51 17.94 0.80
CA LYS A 307 25.69 18.82 0.99
C LYS A 307 26.99 18.04 1.12
N GLU A 308 27.01 16.95 1.90
CA GLU A 308 28.18 16.08 2.00
C GLU A 308 28.56 15.47 0.64
N VAL A 309 27.59 15.05 -0.17
CA VAL A 309 27.85 14.50 -1.51
C VAL A 309 28.37 15.57 -2.46
N THR A 310 27.84 16.80 -2.39
CA THR A 310 28.31 17.91 -3.23
C THR A 310 29.70 18.39 -2.84
N ASP A 311 30.01 18.44 -1.54
CA ASP A 311 31.32 18.89 -1.04
C ASP A 311 32.42 17.85 -1.32
N ASN A 312 32.09 16.56 -1.33
CA ASN A 312 33.05 15.48 -1.59
C ASN A 312 33.43 15.32 -3.08
N ASN A 313 32.71 15.95 -4.02
CA ASN A 313 32.99 15.77 -5.45
C ASN A 313 32.81 17.05 -6.29
N PRO A 314 33.64 18.08 -6.07
CA PRO A 314 33.60 19.33 -6.85
C PRO A 314 33.99 19.12 -8.33
N GLU A 315 34.72 18.06 -8.64
CA GLU A 315 35.19 17.77 -10.00
C GLU A 315 34.17 17.03 -10.85
N PHE A 316 33.21 16.28 -10.28
CA PHE A 316 32.22 15.57 -11.11
C PHE A 316 31.31 16.52 -11.87
N LEU A 317 30.77 17.55 -11.21
CA LEU A 317 29.96 18.56 -11.89
C LEU A 317 30.81 19.39 -12.86
N ARG A 318 32.07 19.67 -12.52
CA ARG A 318 33.00 20.40 -13.40
C ARG A 318 33.36 19.59 -14.64
N LYS A 319 33.57 18.28 -14.49
CA LYS A 319 33.86 17.33 -15.56
C LYS A 319 32.65 17.07 -16.45
N LEU A 320 31.48 16.92 -15.84
CA LEU A 320 30.22 16.76 -16.58
C LEU A 320 29.89 18.05 -17.34
N HIS A 321 30.16 19.22 -16.76
CA HIS A 321 30.05 20.51 -17.45
C HIS A 321 31.13 20.67 -18.53
N SER A 322 32.37 20.24 -18.33
CA SER A 322 33.41 20.33 -19.36
C SER A 322 33.14 19.37 -20.53
N GLU A 323 32.73 18.13 -20.26
CA GLU A 323 32.32 17.18 -21.31
C GLU A 323 31.07 17.69 -22.06
N ALA A 324 30.09 18.24 -21.31
CA ALA A 324 28.87 18.75 -21.90
C ALA A 324 29.05 20.07 -22.65
N TYR A 325 30.02 20.95 -22.30
CA TYR A 325 30.15 22.31 -22.84
C TYR A 325 31.46 22.62 -23.57
N LEU A 326 32.56 21.93 -23.25
CA LEU A 326 33.91 22.24 -23.74
C LEU A 326 34.50 21.13 -24.65
N ASP A 327 34.29 19.85 -24.35
CA ASP A 327 34.98 18.72 -25.01
C ASP A 327 34.14 17.93 -26.02
N GLY A 328 32.83 18.19 -26.12
CA GLY A 328 31.99 17.51 -27.12
C GLY A 328 32.16 18.10 -28.53
N GLU A 329 32.31 17.25 -29.56
CA GLU A 329 32.51 17.58 -31.00
C GLU A 329 31.54 18.61 -31.62
N SER A 330 30.52 19.02 -30.89
CA SER A 330 29.61 20.08 -31.29
C SER A 330 30.02 21.41 -30.66
N ASN A 331 30.53 22.31 -31.50
CA ASN A 331 30.85 23.69 -31.15
C ASN A 331 29.63 24.39 -30.48
N MET A 332 29.87 25.28 -29.52
CA MET A 332 28.85 26.10 -28.84
C MET A 332 27.87 26.75 -29.84
N GLY A 333 28.38 27.17 -31.00
CA GLY A 333 27.58 27.70 -32.10
C GLY A 333 26.55 26.70 -32.66
N ASP A 334 26.88 25.41 -32.79
CA ASP A 334 25.94 24.38 -33.25
C ASP A 334 24.85 24.05 -32.24
N ARG A 335 25.15 24.23 -30.96
CA ARG A 335 24.19 24.02 -29.88
C ARG A 335 23.22 25.17 -29.76
N LEU A 336 23.71 26.41 -29.87
CA LEU A 336 22.87 27.61 -29.98
C LEU A 336 21.99 27.56 -31.23
N ARG A 337 22.49 27.04 -32.36
CA ARG A 337 21.70 26.81 -33.57
C ARG A 337 20.59 25.77 -33.37
N ARG A 338 20.88 24.64 -32.71
CA ARG A 338 19.88 23.62 -32.36
C ARG A 338 18.85 24.11 -31.35
N ASN A 339 19.27 24.95 -30.41
CA ASN A 339 18.40 25.50 -29.37
C ASN A 339 17.74 26.85 -29.76
N LYS A 340 18.04 27.38 -30.95
CA LYS A 340 17.52 28.65 -31.47
C LYS A 340 15.99 28.71 -31.42
N HIS A 341 15.34 27.60 -31.74
CA HIS A 341 13.88 27.49 -31.74
C HIS A 341 13.24 27.55 -30.35
N TYR A 342 13.95 27.14 -29.29
CA TYR A 342 13.48 27.27 -27.91
C TYR A 342 13.81 28.62 -27.31
N ILE A 343 15.00 29.16 -27.64
CA ILE A 343 15.39 30.52 -27.22
C ILE A 343 14.44 31.54 -27.84
N GLN A 344 14.05 31.40 -29.11
CA GLN A 344 13.06 32.29 -29.74
C GLN A 344 11.65 32.15 -29.17
N ARG A 345 11.27 30.98 -28.64
CA ARG A 345 9.94 30.73 -28.06
C ARG A 345 9.79 31.28 -26.64
N ASN A 346 10.90 31.41 -25.91
CA ASN A 346 10.96 31.90 -24.54
C ASN A 346 11.66 33.28 -24.42
N ALA A 347 12.01 33.91 -25.54
CA ALA A 347 12.59 35.24 -25.58
C ALA A 347 11.51 36.31 -25.40
N ASP A 348 10.92 36.35 -24.20
CA ASP A 348 10.27 37.55 -23.72
C ASP A 348 11.36 38.55 -23.34
N SER A 349 11.32 39.74 -23.95
CA SER A 349 12.29 40.83 -23.76
C SER A 349 12.45 41.30 -22.31
N ALA A 350 11.58 40.87 -21.40
CA ALA A 350 11.64 41.14 -19.98
C ALA A 350 12.77 40.40 -19.25
N ASN A 351 13.22 39.24 -19.73
CA ASN A 351 14.22 38.41 -19.03
C ASN A 351 15.68 38.73 -19.39
N PHE A 352 15.93 39.59 -20.39
CA PHE A 352 17.30 39.87 -20.84
C PHE A 352 17.90 41.16 -20.26
N LEU A 353 17.11 41.95 -19.52
CA LEU A 353 17.52 43.29 -19.03
C LEU A 353 17.44 43.50 -17.51
N SER A 354 17.14 42.49 -16.70
CA SER A 354 17.35 42.59 -15.25
C SER A 354 18.78 42.18 -14.91
N LYS A 355 19.68 43.18 -14.82
CA LYS A 355 20.99 43.05 -14.18
C LYS A 355 20.85 42.96 -12.66
#